data_AF-A0A1F6R1L3-F1
#
_entry.id   AF-A0A1F6R1L3-F1
#
_cell.length_a   1.000
_cell.length_b   1.000
_cell.length_c   1.000
_cell.angle_alpha   90.00
_cell.angle_beta   90.00
_cell.angle_gamma   90.00
#
_symmetry.space_group_name_H-M   'P 1'
#
loop_
_entity.id
_entity.type
_entity.pdbx_description
1 polymer ?
#
loop_
_entity_poly.entity_id
_entity_poly.type
_entity_poly.pdbx_seq_one_letter_code
_entity_poly.pdbx_strand_id
1 'polypeptide(L)'
;MDFRKAMPFLIVAVLIVAVVGLVAFGPMSDESSLLGYPRIAHKYCCVGGVYNAKCVSASICKRYRGTSGATCTSDTYCKQLITTTTPIITTTTTTTTTTPLITCTDSDGGRNYNVRGTVFLNGQNYTDFCWNYNQPNYGSCFGIDDNCTLVEHYCSLAPTNQYTNQYTLGKEKYVCPESCRDGACVATTTTTTPYFPQVKTENVHLDSPLSSAFGSIISHIGFRALFNGTVPVVNNPYLASEKLFLYDGIAVETGLTSSSPDEDFKSDAFIEVNSHSIAYHFSFETPLGYGDYISNATMSNPAVIKFLGRDLKIVGAYDSDSMRILEPQGTVDTVNNGDAYCIGEVDIPTCEDAEIWLWDLGGLNGPTPKIGVVYNRLLDEADEVIKVGQEFRLPHSYLRVRLDNYTVQDYKKYTVEADEVVDLYPATGSTILASTAHTLHLFGEGSSKDSIEDSGSHDTDDLYLYNNGTTNVHVFYKDSSDNKIRYVATVPGTGASMGVGYFTYQDTRLPLLVEWDAAIGEGNITLDATTGDDLIINIEKDGSGLFSYLGETDSDTTYANDLLYGTRDISGWEEDTRAENGIIIYDPRAHLPGDYFEFYIPGNEYNFTMQVSLIR
;
A
#
# COMPACT_ATOMS: atom_id res chain seq x y z
N MET A 1 36.75 28.49 -53.54
CA MET A 1 35.32 28.21 -53.28
C MET A 1 35.05 26.83 -53.86
N ASP A 2 35.72 25.79 -53.40
CA ASP A 2 35.63 25.08 -52.08
C ASP A 2 34.67 23.89 -52.23
N PHE A 3 34.89 22.66 -51.74
CA PHE A 3 36.00 21.89 -51.19
C PHE A 3 35.46 20.43 -51.19
N ARG A 4 36.08 19.45 -51.89
CA ARG A 4 36.70 18.20 -51.37
C ARG A 4 36.13 17.63 -50.04
N LYS A 5 36.03 16.32 -49.74
CA LYS A 5 36.41 15.02 -50.36
C LYS A 5 36.10 13.89 -49.32
N ALA A 6 35.76 12.68 -49.82
CA ALA A 6 36.31 11.34 -49.50
C ALA A 6 36.22 10.76 -48.05
N MET A 7 36.20 9.45 -47.73
CA MET A 7 36.68 8.20 -48.35
C MET A 7 36.20 6.95 -47.51
N PRO A 8 36.71 5.68 -47.60
CA PRO A 8 35.87 4.49 -47.89
C PRO A 8 36.14 3.22 -47.01
N PHE A 9 35.63 2.07 -47.52
CA PHE A 9 35.84 0.63 -47.26
C PHE A 9 37.15 0.06 -46.64
N LEU A 10 36.94 -1.02 -45.85
CA LEU A 10 37.63 -2.34 -45.75
C LEU A 10 39.06 -2.46 -45.16
N ILE A 11 39.22 -3.17 -44.02
CA ILE A 11 40.35 -4.09 -43.71
C ILE A 11 39.89 -5.24 -42.76
N VAL A 12 40.31 -6.46 -43.08
CA VAL A 12 40.26 -7.71 -42.29
C VAL A 12 41.37 -7.73 -41.23
N ALA A 13 41.10 -8.20 -40.01
CA ALA A 13 42.13 -8.73 -39.11
C ALA A 13 41.56 -9.78 -38.14
N VAL A 14 41.99 -11.03 -38.37
CA VAL A 14 42.00 -12.13 -37.39
C VAL A 14 43.13 -11.85 -36.39
N LEU A 15 42.85 -11.93 -35.09
CA LEU A 15 43.90 -12.01 -34.07
C LEU A 15 43.56 -13.08 -33.02
N ILE A 16 44.31 -14.18 -33.10
CA ILE A 16 44.49 -15.18 -32.05
C ILE A 16 45.52 -14.60 -31.08
N VAL A 17 45.19 -14.47 -29.79
CA VAL A 17 46.17 -14.44 -28.71
C VAL A 17 45.66 -15.29 -27.55
N ALA A 18 46.31 -16.45 -27.39
CA ALA A 18 46.32 -17.22 -26.16
C ALA A 18 47.21 -16.51 -25.14
N VAL A 19 46.72 -16.33 -23.91
CA VAL A 19 47.58 -16.22 -22.72
C VAL A 19 47.07 -17.18 -21.67
N VAL A 20 47.92 -18.16 -21.42
CA VAL A 20 47.92 -19.12 -20.33
C VAL A 20 48.12 -18.37 -19.00
N GLY A 21 47.27 -18.65 -18.03
CA GLY A 21 47.38 -18.16 -16.66
C GLY A 21 46.78 -19.14 -15.68
N LEU A 22 47.54 -20.20 -15.37
CA LEU A 22 47.33 -21.12 -14.26
C LEU A 22 47.09 -20.36 -12.95
N VAL A 23 45.96 -20.62 -12.27
CA VAL A 23 45.94 -20.73 -10.81
C VAL A 23 45.12 -21.97 -10.45
N ALA A 24 45.81 -22.92 -9.83
CA ALA A 24 45.26 -24.15 -9.32
C ALA A 24 44.53 -23.90 -8.00
N PHE A 25 43.33 -24.46 -7.86
CA PHE A 25 42.82 -24.93 -6.57
C PHE A 25 42.18 -26.31 -6.78
N GLY A 26 42.71 -27.30 -6.06
CA GLY A 26 42.24 -28.68 -6.06
C GLY A 26 40.95 -28.86 -5.23
N PRO A 27 40.43 -30.10 -5.22
CA PRO A 27 39.15 -30.43 -4.61
C PRO A 27 39.31 -30.61 -3.09
N MET A 28 38.38 -30.08 -2.29
CA MET A 28 38.21 -30.50 -0.90
C MET A 28 36.85 -31.18 -0.76
N SER A 29 36.95 -32.47 -0.48
CA SER A 29 35.95 -33.38 0.06
C SER A 29 35.48 -32.97 1.45
N ASP A 30 34.17 -33.15 1.67
CA ASP A 30 33.48 -33.70 2.84
C ASP A 30 33.82 -33.32 4.30
N GLU A 31 32.73 -33.33 5.06
CA GLU A 31 32.55 -33.35 6.52
C GLU A 31 32.80 -32.04 7.31
N SER A 32 31.70 -31.44 7.81
CA SER A 32 31.33 -31.57 9.23
C SER A 32 30.10 -30.72 9.60
N SER A 33 29.04 -31.41 10.02
CA SER A 33 28.21 -31.19 11.20
C SER A 33 28.20 -29.84 11.96
N LEU A 34 26.96 -29.47 12.36
CA LEU A 34 26.56 -28.84 13.64
C LEU A 34 26.86 -27.34 13.88
N LEU A 35 25.90 -26.49 13.54
CA LEU A 35 25.45 -25.33 14.34
C LEU A 35 23.95 -25.14 13.99
N GLY A 36 22.95 -25.31 14.86
CA GLY A 36 22.89 -25.00 16.29
C GLY A 36 22.23 -23.62 16.50
N TYR A 37 20.99 -23.44 16.05
CA TYR A 37 20.20 -22.24 16.33
C TYR A 37 20.08 -22.02 17.85
N PRO A 38 20.29 -20.80 18.37
CA PRO A 38 20.13 -20.53 19.79
C PRO A 38 18.65 -20.54 20.15
N ARG A 39 18.27 -21.45 21.06
CA ARG A 39 17.02 -21.33 21.81
C ARG A 39 17.09 -20.05 22.65
N ILE A 40 16.15 -19.14 22.40
CA ILE A 40 15.87 -18.00 23.27
C ILE A 40 15.40 -18.56 24.61
N ALA A 41 16.25 -18.45 25.63
CA ALA A 41 15.89 -18.76 26.99
C ALA A 41 15.09 -17.59 27.56
N HIS A 42 13.84 -17.86 27.98
CA HIS A 42 13.04 -16.96 28.80
C HIS A 42 13.84 -16.51 30.03
N LYS A 43 14.15 -15.22 30.08
CA LYS A 43 14.85 -14.59 31.21
C LYS A 43 13.80 -14.02 32.15
N TYR A 44 13.44 -14.83 33.16
CA TYR A 44 12.70 -14.34 34.32
C TYR A 44 13.55 -13.34 35.11
N CYS A 45 12.90 -12.26 35.53
CA CYS A 45 13.39 -11.26 36.46
C CYS A 45 13.96 -11.90 37.74
N CYS A 46 15.23 -11.61 38.06
CA CYS A 46 15.69 -11.44 39.43
C CYS A 46 16.89 -10.48 39.48
N VAL A 47 16.77 -9.54 40.41
CA VAL A 47 17.61 -8.37 40.66
C VAL A 47 18.90 -8.76 41.38
N GLY A 48 19.93 -7.95 41.15
CA GLY A 48 21.28 -8.11 41.69
C GLY A 48 21.39 -8.18 43.21
N GLY A 49 22.51 -8.76 43.65
CA GLY A 49 23.06 -8.55 44.98
C GLY A 49 24.06 -7.40 44.94
N VAL A 50 23.88 -6.38 45.78
CA VAL A 50 24.89 -5.91 46.74
C VAL A 50 24.16 -5.25 47.93
N TYR A 51 24.69 -5.56 49.10
CA TYR A 51 24.34 -5.21 50.48
C TYR A 51 23.96 -3.75 50.79
N ASN A 52 23.11 -3.62 51.82
CA ASN A 52 22.79 -2.44 52.67
C ASN A 52 21.61 -1.54 52.24
N ALA A 53 20.39 -1.99 52.53
CA ALA A 53 19.26 -1.10 52.78
C ALA A 53 18.85 -1.20 54.27
N LYS A 54 18.93 -0.07 54.99
CA LYS A 54 18.41 0.07 56.35
C LYS A 54 16.89 0.01 56.32
N CYS A 55 16.30 -0.89 57.10
CA CYS A 55 14.85 -0.91 57.36
C CYS A 55 14.43 0.34 58.14
N VAL A 56 13.38 1.01 57.68
CA VAL A 56 12.65 2.02 58.45
C VAL A 56 11.32 1.41 58.90
N SER A 57 11.16 1.35 60.21
CA SER A 57 9.99 0.92 61.00
C SER A 57 9.80 -0.59 61.21
N ALA A 58 9.78 -0.94 62.51
CA ALA A 58 9.60 -2.27 63.05
C ALA A 58 8.15 -2.44 63.51
N SER A 59 7.29 -2.95 62.63
CA SER A 59 6.01 -3.51 63.02
C SER A 59 5.52 -4.42 61.91
N ILE A 60 5.25 -5.68 62.27
CA ILE A 60 4.80 -6.79 61.42
C ILE A 60 5.95 -7.65 60.84
N CYS A 61 6.51 -8.49 61.70
CA CYS A 61 7.12 -9.76 61.28
C CYS A 61 6.77 -10.82 62.34
N LYS A 62 5.72 -11.63 62.08
CA LYS A 62 5.55 -12.92 62.76
C LYS A 62 6.43 -13.94 62.06
N ARG A 63 7.35 -14.55 62.82
CA ARG A 63 8.15 -15.70 62.40
C ARG A 63 7.24 -16.86 61.98
N TYR A 64 7.44 -17.39 60.78
CA TYR A 64 7.16 -18.79 60.47
C TYR A 64 8.50 -19.50 60.26
N ARG A 65 8.80 -20.45 61.16
CA ARG A 65 9.83 -21.48 60.97
C ARG A 65 9.11 -22.74 60.48
N GLY A 66 9.52 -23.30 59.35
CA GLY A 66 9.03 -24.59 58.89
C GLY A 66 9.55 -24.96 57.50
N THR A 67 10.58 -25.81 57.48
CA THR A 67 10.89 -26.90 56.53
C THR A 67 10.48 -26.78 55.05
N SER A 68 11.53 -26.70 54.22
CA SER A 68 11.76 -27.39 52.93
C SER A 68 10.57 -28.03 52.20
N GLY A 69 10.34 -27.53 50.97
CA GLY A 69 9.74 -28.30 49.88
C GLY A 69 8.25 -28.04 49.65
N ALA A 70 7.92 -26.98 48.92
CA ALA A 70 6.63 -26.84 48.25
C ALA A 70 6.80 -25.98 46.99
N THR A 71 6.56 -26.59 45.84
CA THR A 71 6.38 -25.93 44.54
C THR A 71 5.01 -25.25 44.51
N CYS A 72 4.97 -23.94 44.25
CA CYS A 72 3.71 -23.23 44.03
C CYS A 72 3.20 -23.52 42.62
N THR A 73 2.15 -24.34 42.53
CA THR A 73 1.27 -24.40 41.37
C THR A 73 -0.01 -23.61 41.67
N SER A 74 -0.41 -22.79 40.71
CA SER A 74 -1.68 -22.05 40.57
C SER A 74 -1.85 -20.72 41.31
N ASP A 75 -2.02 -19.68 40.49
CA ASP A 75 -2.62 -18.39 40.84
C ASP A 75 -4.11 -18.59 41.07
N THR A 76 -4.53 -18.71 42.32
CA THR A 76 -5.91 -18.47 42.70
C THR A 76 -5.93 -17.99 44.15
N TYR A 77 -6.64 -16.89 44.39
CA TYR A 77 -6.90 -16.20 45.67
C TYR A 77 -5.94 -15.09 46.09
N CYS A 78 -6.27 -13.87 45.64
CA CYS A 78 -6.21 -12.66 46.48
C CYS A 78 -7.22 -11.60 46.02
N LYS A 79 -8.51 -11.89 46.15
CA LYS A 79 -9.56 -10.86 46.32
C LYS A 79 -9.93 -10.87 47.79
N GLN A 80 -9.38 -9.93 48.57
CA GLN A 80 -9.89 -9.63 49.90
C GLN A 80 -10.17 -8.14 50.06
N LEU A 81 -11.30 -7.90 50.72
CA LEU A 81 -12.02 -6.66 50.90
C LEU A 81 -11.14 -5.52 51.44
N ILE A 82 -11.21 -4.36 50.77
CA ILE A 82 -10.93 -3.08 51.40
C ILE A 82 -12.24 -2.57 51.99
N THR A 83 -12.44 -2.83 53.28
CA THR A 83 -13.45 -2.15 54.10
C THR A 83 -12.98 -0.73 54.40
N THR A 84 -13.70 0.24 53.85
CA THR A 84 -13.58 1.67 54.12
C THR A 84 -14.00 1.98 55.56
N THR A 85 -13.04 2.31 56.44
CA THR A 85 -13.34 2.94 57.73
C THR A 85 -13.31 4.46 57.58
N THR A 86 -14.48 5.08 57.66
CA THR A 86 -14.68 6.53 57.73
C THR A 86 -14.14 7.07 59.06
N PRO A 87 -13.26 8.08 59.09
CA PRO A 87 -12.88 8.73 60.33
C PRO A 87 -14.02 9.63 60.82
N ILE A 88 -14.44 9.43 62.08
CA ILE A 88 -15.36 10.31 62.81
C ILE A 88 -14.59 11.60 63.15
N ILE A 89 -14.85 12.66 62.41
CA ILE A 89 -14.35 14.01 62.72
C ILE A 89 -15.25 14.60 63.81
N THR A 90 -14.65 14.91 64.96
CA THR A 90 -15.31 15.57 66.08
C THR A 90 -15.31 17.07 65.85
N THR A 91 -16.46 17.64 65.48
CA THR A 91 -16.63 19.08 65.26
C THR A 91 -16.69 19.81 66.60
N THR A 92 -15.69 20.63 66.89
CA THR A 92 -15.70 21.55 68.05
C THR A 92 -16.10 22.93 67.55
N THR A 93 -17.30 23.38 67.93
CA THR A 93 -17.87 24.67 67.50
C THR A 93 -17.29 25.80 68.35
N THR A 94 -16.34 26.56 67.80
CA THR A 94 -15.82 27.79 68.40
C THR A 94 -16.46 29.00 67.70
N THR A 95 -17.35 29.69 68.40
CA THR A 95 -18.04 30.88 67.91
C THR A 95 -17.12 32.09 67.98
N THR A 96 -16.34 32.35 66.93
CA THR A 96 -15.63 33.62 66.73
C THR A 96 -16.48 34.57 65.90
N THR A 97 -16.80 35.74 66.46
CA THR A 97 -17.48 36.83 65.79
C THR A 97 -16.56 37.42 64.72
N THR A 98 -16.59 36.83 63.53
CA THR A 98 -15.81 37.28 62.37
C THR A 98 -16.51 38.45 61.69
N THR A 99 -15.79 39.56 61.55
CA THR A 99 -16.10 40.67 60.64
C THR A 99 -16.47 40.10 59.26
N PRO A 100 -17.57 40.53 58.62
CA PRO A 100 -18.01 39.96 57.35
C PRO A 100 -16.87 40.04 56.32
N LEU A 101 -16.40 38.86 55.89
CA LEU A 101 -15.37 38.75 54.87
C LEU A 101 -15.96 39.27 53.55
N ILE A 102 -15.32 40.27 52.95
CA ILE A 102 -15.66 40.71 51.60
C ILE A 102 -15.27 39.58 50.65
N THR A 103 -16.26 38.81 50.21
CA THR A 103 -16.09 37.76 49.21
C THR A 103 -16.31 38.34 47.83
N CYS A 104 -15.34 38.18 46.96
CA CYS A 104 -15.51 38.35 45.52
C CYS A 104 -15.68 36.96 44.91
N THR A 105 -16.73 36.74 44.13
CA THR A 105 -16.92 35.50 43.39
C THR A 105 -17.06 35.80 41.91
N ASP A 106 -16.43 34.98 41.08
CA ASP A 106 -16.41 35.12 39.63
C ASP A 106 -16.95 33.85 38.98
N SER A 107 -17.95 33.96 38.11
CA SER A 107 -18.68 32.77 37.61
C SER A 107 -17.95 31.99 36.54
N ASP A 108 -16.92 32.56 35.90
CA ASP A 108 -16.14 31.94 34.81
C ASP A 108 -14.71 31.55 35.23
N GLY A 109 -14.36 31.80 36.49
CA GLY A 109 -13.05 31.48 37.07
C GLY A 109 -11.98 32.57 36.92
N GLY A 110 -12.31 33.79 36.49
CA GLY A 110 -11.38 34.92 36.48
C GLY A 110 -11.33 35.63 35.13
N ARG A 111 -10.22 35.51 34.40
CA ARG A 111 -10.11 36.07 33.04
C ARG A 111 -10.38 34.96 32.03
N ASN A 112 -11.62 34.79 31.60
CA ASN A 112 -12.04 33.77 30.66
C ASN A 112 -12.85 34.37 29.51
N TYR A 113 -12.13 34.93 28.55
CA TYR A 113 -12.73 35.67 27.43
C TYR A 113 -13.71 34.86 26.54
N ASN A 114 -13.78 33.54 26.68
CA ASN A 114 -14.65 32.67 25.87
C ASN A 114 -15.93 32.23 26.61
N VAL A 115 -16.08 32.61 27.88
CA VAL A 115 -17.23 32.26 28.71
C VAL A 115 -17.75 33.54 29.33
N ARG A 116 -19.07 33.77 29.30
CA ARG A 116 -19.65 34.96 29.93
C ARG A 116 -19.52 34.84 31.46
N GLY A 117 -18.71 35.68 32.06
CA GLY A 117 -18.52 35.82 33.51
C GLY A 117 -19.47 36.82 34.16
N THR A 118 -19.55 36.73 35.49
CA THR A 118 -20.24 37.68 36.37
C THR A 118 -19.56 37.70 37.72
N VAL A 119 -18.99 38.85 38.05
CA VAL A 119 -18.37 39.12 39.34
C VAL A 119 -19.42 39.60 40.33
N PHE A 120 -19.53 38.93 41.47
CA PHE A 120 -20.28 39.42 42.62
C PHE A 120 -19.33 39.97 43.68
N LEU A 121 -19.44 41.28 43.96
CA LEU A 121 -18.61 41.98 44.95
C LEU A 121 -19.49 42.96 45.75
N ASN A 122 -19.47 42.85 47.08
CA ASN A 122 -20.20 43.75 48.00
C ASN A 122 -21.70 43.88 47.69
N GLY A 123 -22.37 42.81 47.25
CA GLY A 123 -23.79 42.84 46.93
C GLY A 123 -24.13 43.35 45.53
N GLN A 124 -23.14 43.64 44.68
CA GLN A 124 -23.32 44.07 43.29
C GLN A 124 -22.80 43.01 42.31
N ASN A 125 -23.48 42.89 41.17
CA ASN A 125 -23.08 42.03 40.06
C ASN A 125 -22.47 42.87 38.93
N TYR A 126 -21.35 42.41 38.38
CA TYR A 126 -20.70 42.99 37.20
C TYR A 126 -20.52 41.88 36.17
N THR A 127 -21.35 41.91 35.13
CA THR A 127 -21.40 40.89 34.08
C THR A 127 -20.61 41.37 32.87
N ASP A 128 -19.94 40.44 32.21
CA ASP A 128 -19.20 40.74 30.98
C ASP A 128 -20.14 41.12 29.86
N PHE A 129 -19.66 42.00 28.99
CA PHE A 129 -20.45 42.49 27.88
C PHE A 129 -19.60 42.86 26.68
N CYS A 130 -20.23 42.80 25.52
CA CYS A 130 -19.65 43.19 24.26
C CYS A 130 -19.83 44.69 24.02
N TRP A 131 -18.76 45.33 23.55
CA TRP A 131 -18.69 46.76 23.28
C TRP A 131 -18.10 46.99 21.89
N ASN A 132 -18.80 47.80 21.09
CA ASN A 132 -18.31 48.28 19.80
C ASN A 132 -17.89 49.76 19.95
N TYR A 133 -16.69 50.12 19.50
CA TYR A 133 -16.23 51.52 19.59
C TYR A 133 -16.83 52.42 18.50
N ASN A 134 -17.20 51.83 17.37
CA ASN A 134 -17.75 52.52 16.22
C ASN A 134 -19.26 52.76 16.39
N GLN A 135 -19.92 52.01 17.28
CA GLN A 135 -21.32 52.21 17.67
C GLN A 135 -21.41 52.21 19.19
N PRO A 136 -21.76 53.34 19.85
CA PRO A 136 -21.78 53.46 21.32
C PRO A 136 -22.95 52.70 21.99
N ASN A 137 -23.27 51.51 21.50
CA ASN A 137 -24.34 50.64 21.96
C ASN A 137 -23.74 49.37 22.58
N TYR A 138 -24.33 48.95 23.69
CA TYR A 138 -24.08 47.64 24.29
C TYR A 138 -24.74 46.55 23.44
N GLY A 139 -24.01 45.49 23.11
CA GLY A 139 -24.55 44.36 22.34
C GLY A 139 -23.49 43.59 21.57
N SER A 140 -23.90 42.46 21.00
CA SER A 140 -23.05 41.63 20.16
C SER A 140 -22.51 42.42 18.96
N CYS A 141 -21.25 42.18 18.61
CA CYS A 141 -20.57 42.81 17.47
C CYS A 141 -19.81 41.76 16.66
N PHE A 142 -19.61 42.03 15.37
CA PHE A 142 -19.01 41.10 14.42
C PHE A 142 -17.91 41.79 13.61
N GLY A 143 -16.79 41.10 13.39
CA GLY A 143 -15.71 41.56 12.51
C GLY A 143 -14.57 42.24 13.25
N ILE A 144 -13.35 41.95 12.79
CA ILE A 144 -12.09 42.55 13.28
C ILE A 144 -12.09 44.07 13.06
N ASP A 145 -12.67 44.53 11.96
CA ASP A 145 -12.70 45.95 11.57
C ASP A 145 -13.60 46.83 12.45
N ASP A 146 -14.51 46.20 13.21
CA ASP A 146 -15.48 46.89 14.06
C ASP A 146 -14.98 47.18 15.48
N ASN A 147 -13.70 46.90 15.78
CA ASN A 147 -13.12 47.02 17.13
C ASN A 147 -13.98 46.32 18.18
N CYS A 148 -14.49 45.12 17.83
CA CYS A 148 -15.38 44.37 18.69
C CYS A 148 -14.66 43.91 19.97
N THR A 149 -15.00 44.53 21.09
CA THR A 149 -14.25 44.42 22.35
C THR A 149 -15.12 43.79 23.43
N LEU A 150 -14.64 42.70 24.03
CA LEU A 150 -15.16 42.17 25.29
C LEU A 150 -14.69 43.04 26.45
N VAL A 151 -15.63 43.47 27.29
CA VAL A 151 -15.34 44.11 28.56
C VAL A 151 -15.45 43.06 29.65
N GLU A 152 -14.30 42.56 30.07
CA GLU A 152 -14.13 41.52 31.08
C GLU A 152 -14.12 42.13 32.49
N HIS A 153 -14.92 41.59 33.39
CA HIS A 153 -14.88 41.84 34.82
C HIS A 153 -14.31 40.62 35.52
N TYR A 154 -13.37 40.83 36.44
CA TYR A 154 -12.78 39.73 37.19
C TYR A 154 -12.47 40.11 38.64
N CYS A 155 -12.39 39.11 39.51
CA CYS A 155 -11.93 39.34 40.90
C CYS A 155 -10.41 39.60 40.94
N SER A 156 -9.99 40.81 41.30
CA SER A 156 -8.57 41.19 41.41
C SER A 156 -8.17 41.49 42.86
N LEU A 157 -6.96 41.13 43.29
CA LEU A 157 -6.46 41.51 44.62
C LEU A 157 -6.07 43.00 44.64
N ALA A 158 -6.47 43.73 45.69
CA ALA A 158 -6.14 45.14 45.84
C ALA A 158 -4.61 45.35 45.86
N PRO A 159 -4.03 46.22 45.01
CA PRO A 159 -2.57 46.38 44.90
C PRO A 159 -1.89 46.88 46.19
N THR A 160 -2.64 47.51 47.10
CA THR A 160 -2.09 48.29 48.23
C THR A 160 -2.10 47.58 49.58
N ASN A 161 -2.60 46.34 49.68
CA ASN A 161 -2.60 45.60 50.96
C ASN A 161 -2.32 44.11 50.75
N GLN A 162 -1.04 43.71 50.81
CA GLN A 162 -0.63 42.30 50.79
C GLN A 162 -1.06 41.49 52.03
N TYR A 163 -1.69 42.12 53.03
CA TYR A 163 -2.02 41.49 54.32
C TYR A 163 -3.51 41.47 54.65
N THR A 164 -4.37 42.11 53.85
CA THR A 164 -5.82 41.97 53.97
C THR A 164 -6.28 41.41 52.63
N ASN A 165 -6.86 40.22 52.59
CA ASN A 165 -7.39 39.57 51.37
C ASN A 165 -8.60 40.34 50.83
N GLN A 166 -8.42 41.61 50.49
CA GLN A 166 -9.43 42.49 49.94
C GLN A 166 -9.36 42.40 48.42
N TYR A 167 -10.46 41.90 47.86
CA TYR A 167 -10.68 41.90 46.44
C TYR A 167 -11.24 43.25 46.00
N THR A 168 -10.84 43.64 44.79
CA THR A 168 -11.33 44.78 44.03
C THR A 168 -11.86 44.27 42.70
N LEU A 169 -12.81 45.00 42.11
CA LEU A 169 -13.30 44.70 40.78
C LEU A 169 -12.19 45.02 39.77
N GLY A 170 -11.64 43.97 39.14
CA GLY A 170 -10.84 44.08 37.94
C GLY A 170 -11.73 44.35 36.74
N LYS A 171 -11.25 45.18 35.81
CA LYS A 171 -11.91 45.44 34.53
C LYS A 171 -10.88 45.52 33.43
N GLU A 172 -11.06 44.74 32.38
CA GLU A 172 -10.18 44.70 31.21
C GLU A 172 -11.00 44.85 29.92
N LYS A 173 -10.34 45.34 28.87
CA LYS A 173 -10.91 45.42 27.52
C LYS A 173 -10.08 44.50 26.62
N TYR A 174 -10.73 43.52 26.01
CA TYR A 174 -10.11 42.51 25.17
C TYR A 174 -10.75 42.53 23.78
N VAL A 175 -9.97 42.72 22.71
CA VAL A 175 -10.50 42.71 21.34
C VAL A 175 -10.72 41.26 20.92
N CYS A 176 -11.96 40.89 20.61
CA CYS A 176 -12.27 39.53 20.21
C CYS A 176 -11.74 39.23 18.79
N PRO A 177 -11.11 38.07 18.56
CA PRO A 177 -10.52 37.73 17.26
C PRO A 177 -11.51 37.72 16.08
N GLU A 178 -12.77 37.37 16.32
CA GLU A 178 -13.79 37.27 15.27
C GLU A 178 -15.02 38.13 15.61
N SER A 179 -15.63 37.85 16.76
CA SER A 179 -16.84 38.52 17.23
C SER A 179 -16.98 38.36 18.74
N CYS A 180 -17.74 39.26 19.34
CA CYS A 180 -18.18 39.17 20.73
C CYS A 180 -19.68 38.99 20.72
N ARG A 181 -20.17 37.95 21.40
CA ARG A 181 -21.59 37.67 21.52
C ARG A 181 -21.94 37.31 22.96
N ASP A 182 -22.99 37.93 23.46
CA ASP A 182 -23.55 37.65 24.79
C ASP A 182 -22.54 37.75 25.95
N GLY A 183 -21.55 38.64 25.83
CA GLY A 183 -20.53 38.85 26.86
C GLY A 183 -19.40 37.83 26.85
N ALA A 184 -19.14 37.18 25.72
CA ALA A 184 -17.97 36.35 25.49
C ALA A 184 -17.47 36.51 24.04
N CYS A 185 -16.17 36.31 23.82
CA CYS A 185 -15.63 36.15 22.49
C CYS A 185 -16.12 34.82 21.90
N VAL A 186 -16.62 34.88 20.67
CA VAL A 186 -16.93 33.68 19.90
C VAL A 186 -15.58 33.13 19.45
N ALA A 187 -15.18 32.00 20.02
CA ALA A 187 -14.04 31.24 19.50
C ALA A 187 -14.27 31.01 18.01
N THR A 188 -13.22 31.15 17.19
CA THR A 188 -13.28 30.79 15.78
C THR A 188 -13.78 29.35 15.68
N THR A 189 -15.08 29.17 15.44
CA THR A 189 -15.60 27.93 14.90
C THR A 189 -14.92 27.85 13.56
N THR A 190 -13.82 27.11 13.52
CA THR A 190 -13.30 26.56 12.27
C THR A 190 -14.50 25.86 11.69
N THR A 191 -15.15 26.50 10.73
CA THR A 191 -16.24 25.92 9.98
C THR A 191 -15.63 24.69 9.36
N THR A 192 -15.84 23.54 9.98
CA THR A 192 -15.45 22.26 9.42
C THR A 192 -16.31 22.15 8.18
N THR A 193 -15.76 22.57 7.03
CA THR A 193 -16.33 22.24 5.74
C THR A 193 -16.67 20.77 5.80
N PRO A 194 -17.93 20.37 5.52
CA PRO A 194 -18.34 18.97 5.59
C PRO A 194 -17.29 18.15 4.86
N TYR A 195 -16.65 17.28 5.64
CA TYR A 195 -15.51 16.51 5.19
C TYR A 195 -16.05 15.49 4.19
N PHE A 196 -15.98 15.82 2.90
CA PHE A 196 -16.20 14.83 1.86
C PHE A 196 -14.95 13.96 1.81
N PRO A 197 -15.07 12.63 1.95
CA PRO A 197 -13.93 11.73 1.80
C PRO A 197 -13.29 12.04 0.46
N GLN A 198 -12.05 12.53 0.50
CA GLN A 198 -11.28 12.71 -0.72
C GLN A 198 -10.93 11.32 -1.20
N VAL A 199 -11.33 11.02 -2.43
CA VAL A 199 -10.95 9.80 -3.15
C VAL A 199 -10.09 10.26 -4.32
N LYS A 200 -8.88 9.74 -4.40
CA LYS A 200 -8.05 9.87 -5.59
C LYS A 200 -8.12 8.54 -6.33
N THR A 201 -8.53 8.60 -7.58
CA THR A 201 -8.67 7.43 -8.45
C THR A 201 -7.68 7.59 -9.59
N GLU A 202 -6.94 6.53 -9.89
CA GLU A 202 -6.04 6.47 -11.05
C GLU A 202 -6.25 5.15 -11.79
N ASN A 203 -5.98 5.15 -13.09
CA ASN A 203 -5.87 3.92 -13.86
C ASN A 203 -4.43 3.40 -13.73
N VAL A 204 -4.29 2.13 -13.40
CA VAL A 204 -3.00 1.44 -13.25
C VAL A 204 -2.97 0.29 -14.23
N HIS A 205 -1.94 0.23 -15.05
CA HIS A 205 -1.72 -0.88 -15.97
C HIS A 205 -1.26 -2.13 -15.20
N LEU A 206 -1.51 -3.32 -15.73
CA LEU A 206 -0.93 -4.57 -15.20
C LEU A 206 0.61 -4.48 -15.20
N ASP A 207 1.25 -5.11 -14.22
CA ASP A 207 2.70 -5.08 -13.97
C ASP A 207 3.30 -3.67 -13.76
N SER A 208 2.45 -2.64 -13.66
CA SER A 208 2.94 -1.29 -13.38
C SER A 208 2.99 -1.02 -11.88
N PRO A 209 4.10 -0.50 -11.35
CA PRO A 209 4.18 -0.12 -9.95
C PRO A 209 3.18 1.00 -9.68
N LEU A 210 2.50 0.97 -8.53
CA LEU A 210 1.50 1.99 -8.17
C LEU A 210 2.10 3.40 -8.12
N SER A 211 3.42 3.50 -7.86
CA SER A 211 4.17 4.75 -7.88
C SER A 211 4.19 5.42 -9.26
N SER A 212 4.02 4.67 -10.36
CA SER A 212 3.91 5.22 -11.72
C SER A 212 2.62 6.03 -11.91
N ALA A 213 1.51 5.55 -11.34
CA ALA A 213 0.20 6.19 -11.46
C ALA A 213 -0.03 7.27 -10.40
N PHE A 214 0.35 7.01 -9.14
CA PHE A 214 0.09 7.93 -8.04
C PHE A 214 1.26 8.88 -7.73
N GLY A 215 2.45 8.62 -8.27
CA GLY A 215 3.72 9.15 -7.80
C GLY A 215 4.26 8.35 -6.61
N SER A 216 5.59 8.37 -6.41
CA SER A 216 6.23 7.71 -5.25
C SER A 216 5.90 8.37 -3.90
N ILE A 217 5.33 9.58 -3.92
CA ILE A 217 4.91 10.32 -2.73
C ILE A 217 3.53 10.94 -2.98
N ILE A 218 2.54 10.47 -2.23
CA ILE A 218 1.22 11.11 -2.14
C ILE A 218 1.27 12.08 -0.96
N SER A 219 1.17 13.39 -1.25
CA SER A 219 1.18 14.47 -0.26
C SER A 219 -0.13 15.27 -0.32
N HIS A 220 -0.26 16.26 0.57
CA HIS A 220 -1.41 17.18 0.61
C HIS A 220 -1.72 17.89 -0.73
N ILE A 221 -0.72 18.03 -1.62
CA ILE A 221 -0.92 18.63 -2.95
C ILE A 221 -1.76 17.71 -3.84
N GLY A 222 -1.48 16.40 -3.81
CA GLY A 222 -2.25 15.38 -4.54
C GLY A 222 -3.48 14.89 -3.79
N PHE A 223 -3.52 15.10 -2.48
CA PHE A 223 -4.55 14.53 -1.61
C PHE A 223 -4.81 15.43 -0.40
N ARG A 224 -5.69 16.43 -0.57
CA ARG A 224 -5.94 17.51 0.41
C ARG A 224 -6.35 17.05 1.81
N ALA A 225 -6.72 15.78 1.97
CA ALA A 225 -7.12 15.23 3.25
C ALA A 225 -5.94 14.84 4.15
N LEU A 226 -4.73 14.69 3.59
CA LEU A 226 -3.50 14.59 4.38
C LEU A 226 -3.24 15.92 5.10
N PHE A 227 -2.82 15.85 6.36
CA PHE A 227 -2.53 17.04 7.14
C PHE A 227 -1.46 17.89 6.44
N ASN A 228 -1.70 19.20 6.38
CA ASN A 228 -0.74 20.22 6.00
C ASN A 228 -1.03 21.48 6.81
N GLY A 229 -0.12 21.85 7.69
CA GLY A 229 -0.35 22.95 8.61
C GLY A 229 0.81 23.20 9.54
N THR A 230 0.55 23.91 10.61
CA THR A 230 1.54 24.16 11.66
C THR A 230 1.35 23.22 12.84
N VAL A 231 2.45 22.74 13.39
CA VAL A 231 2.48 21.91 14.58
C VAL A 231 3.46 22.51 15.59
N PRO A 232 3.05 22.66 16.86
CA PRO A 232 3.93 23.16 17.89
C PRO A 232 4.94 22.09 18.32
N VAL A 233 6.21 22.43 18.29
CA VAL A 233 7.32 21.66 18.89
C VAL A 233 8.00 22.57 19.91
N VAL A 234 7.96 22.18 21.19
CA VAL A 234 8.56 22.95 22.31
C VAL A 234 8.13 24.43 22.33
N ASN A 235 6.84 24.71 22.07
CA ASN A 235 6.21 26.04 21.95
C ASN A 235 6.46 26.83 20.65
N ASN A 236 7.29 26.33 19.73
CA ASN A 236 7.53 26.97 18.45
C ASN A 236 6.71 26.29 17.34
N PRO A 237 5.99 27.04 16.48
CA PRO A 237 5.22 26.46 15.39
C PRO A 237 6.12 26.11 14.20
N TYR A 238 6.00 24.88 13.70
CA TYR A 238 6.70 24.41 12.51
C TYR A 238 5.71 23.98 11.44
N LEU A 239 6.03 24.25 10.17
CA LEU A 239 5.26 23.69 9.07
C LEU A 239 5.51 22.20 8.98
N ALA A 240 4.43 21.43 8.88
CA ALA A 240 4.49 19.99 8.77
C ALA A 240 3.38 19.47 7.85
N SER A 241 3.63 18.32 7.24
CA SER A 241 2.65 17.62 6.45
C SER A 241 2.76 16.10 6.62
N GLU A 242 1.66 15.42 6.31
CA GLU A 242 1.63 13.97 6.19
C GLU A 242 1.89 13.56 4.74
N LYS A 243 2.61 12.45 4.57
CA LYS A 243 3.02 11.90 3.29
C LYS A 243 2.84 10.38 3.31
N LEU A 244 2.24 9.84 2.26
CA LEU A 244 2.24 8.40 1.98
C LEU A 244 3.30 8.14 0.91
N PHE A 245 4.23 7.26 1.22
CA PHE A 245 5.30 6.81 0.33
C PHE A 245 4.90 5.48 -0.28
N LEU A 246 5.03 5.38 -1.59
CA LEU A 246 4.89 4.17 -2.39
C LEU A 246 6.27 3.91 -3.00
N TYR A 247 7.00 2.99 -2.38
CA TYR A 247 8.31 2.54 -2.85
C TYR A 247 8.13 1.45 -3.92
N ASP A 248 9.25 0.94 -4.45
CA ASP A 248 9.23 -0.18 -5.38
C ASP A 248 8.70 -1.46 -4.69
N GLY A 249 8.13 -2.37 -5.45
CA GLY A 249 7.56 -3.62 -4.92
C GLY A 249 6.10 -3.53 -4.49
N ILE A 250 5.34 -2.56 -5.02
CA ILE A 250 3.89 -2.57 -4.98
C ILE A 250 3.35 -2.32 -6.39
N ALA A 251 2.78 -3.36 -6.98
CA ALA A 251 2.31 -3.37 -8.37
C ALA A 251 1.01 -4.17 -8.48
N VAL A 252 0.27 -3.96 -9.56
CA VAL A 252 -0.89 -4.78 -9.89
C VAL A 252 -0.38 -5.96 -10.71
N GLU A 253 -0.48 -7.16 -10.17
CA GLU A 253 0.07 -8.39 -10.72
C GLU A 253 -1.02 -9.36 -11.18
N THR A 254 -0.58 -10.38 -11.91
CA THR A 254 -1.34 -11.59 -12.23
C THR A 254 -0.59 -12.83 -11.72
N GLY A 255 -1.20 -14.00 -11.82
CA GLY A 255 -0.53 -15.26 -11.49
C GLY A 255 0.74 -15.51 -12.32
N LEU A 256 0.89 -14.87 -13.49
CA LEU A 256 2.06 -15.01 -14.36
C LEU A 256 3.14 -13.94 -14.15
N THR A 257 2.77 -12.74 -13.71
CA THR A 257 3.69 -11.61 -13.52
C THR A 257 4.20 -11.46 -12.09
N SER A 258 3.52 -12.07 -11.11
CA SER A 258 3.92 -12.03 -9.69
C SER A 258 5.38 -12.44 -9.46
N SER A 259 5.97 -11.99 -8.37
CA SER A 259 7.31 -12.42 -7.96
C SER A 259 7.36 -13.91 -7.55
N SER A 260 6.21 -14.46 -7.14
CA SER A 260 5.98 -15.87 -6.81
C SER A 260 4.83 -16.44 -7.65
N PRO A 261 5.04 -16.65 -8.97
CA PRO A 261 3.99 -17.09 -9.90
C PRO A 261 3.38 -18.42 -9.50
N ASP A 262 2.06 -18.47 -9.53
CA ASP A 262 1.27 -19.61 -9.08
C ASP A 262 -0.05 -19.69 -9.84
N GLU A 263 -0.55 -20.90 -10.07
CA GLU A 263 -1.85 -21.14 -10.68
C GLU A 263 -3.02 -20.86 -9.73
N ASP A 264 -2.78 -20.88 -8.41
CA ASP A 264 -3.80 -20.62 -7.39
C ASP A 264 -4.37 -19.19 -7.45
N PHE A 265 -3.65 -18.26 -8.09
CA PHE A 265 -4.15 -16.93 -8.41
C PHE A 265 -5.26 -16.94 -9.46
N LYS A 266 -5.39 -18.02 -10.22
CA LYS A 266 -6.33 -18.15 -11.33
C LYS A 266 -6.18 -16.97 -12.30
N SER A 267 -7.30 -16.52 -12.88
CA SER A 267 -7.37 -15.34 -13.71
C SER A 267 -7.58 -14.04 -12.91
N ASP A 268 -7.37 -14.05 -11.59
CA ASP A 268 -7.46 -12.85 -10.78
C ASP A 268 -6.30 -11.89 -11.10
N ALA A 269 -6.58 -10.60 -11.00
CA ALA A 269 -5.56 -9.59 -10.82
C ALA A 269 -5.58 -9.14 -9.36
N PHE A 270 -4.40 -8.84 -8.83
CA PHE A 270 -4.22 -8.55 -7.42
C PHE A 270 -3.10 -7.55 -7.22
N ILE A 271 -2.96 -7.02 -6.01
CA ILE A 271 -1.80 -6.21 -5.63
C ILE A 271 -0.88 -7.07 -4.77
N GLU A 272 0.34 -7.25 -5.26
CA GLU A 272 1.44 -7.77 -4.45
C GLU A 272 2.04 -6.62 -3.64
N VAL A 273 2.31 -6.85 -2.36
CA VAL A 273 2.86 -5.82 -1.47
C VAL A 273 4.11 -6.36 -0.81
N ASN A 274 5.26 -5.87 -1.25
CA ASN A 274 6.53 -6.18 -0.60
C ASN A 274 6.62 -5.54 0.78
N SER A 275 7.36 -6.18 1.66
CA SER A 275 7.74 -5.58 2.94
C SER A 275 8.47 -4.26 2.69
N HIS A 276 8.10 -3.24 3.44
CA HIS A 276 8.58 -1.86 3.35
C HIS A 276 8.23 -1.10 2.06
N SER A 277 7.34 -1.62 1.20
CA SER A 277 6.91 -0.93 -0.03
C SER A 277 5.93 0.24 0.22
N ILE A 278 5.25 0.25 1.37
CA ILE A 278 4.32 1.31 1.77
C ILE A 278 4.77 1.91 3.09
N ALA A 279 4.90 3.24 3.16
CA ALA A 279 5.14 3.94 4.41
C ALA A 279 4.30 5.20 4.54
N TYR A 280 3.93 5.53 5.77
CA TYR A 280 3.27 6.79 6.11
C TYR A 280 4.17 7.60 7.02
N HIS A 281 4.58 8.80 6.60
CA HIS A 281 5.42 9.67 7.40
C HIS A 281 4.73 10.99 7.71
N PHE A 282 4.97 11.46 8.93
CA PHE A 282 4.79 12.83 9.34
C PHE A 282 6.12 13.57 9.15
N SER A 283 6.13 14.57 8.28
CA SER A 283 7.33 15.31 7.88
C SER A 283 7.23 16.77 8.27
N PHE A 284 8.30 17.33 8.81
CA PHE A 284 8.44 18.78 8.98
C PHE A 284 8.97 19.38 7.68
N GLU A 285 8.26 20.37 7.14
CA GLU A 285 8.63 21.06 5.89
C GLU A 285 9.71 22.11 6.12
N THR A 286 9.88 22.54 7.38
CA THR A 286 10.93 23.45 7.82
C THR A 286 11.82 22.77 8.84
N PRO A 287 13.17 22.87 8.72
CA PRO A 287 14.08 22.36 9.72
C PRO A 287 13.75 22.92 11.11
N LEU A 288 13.75 22.06 12.12
CA LEU A 288 13.57 22.42 13.51
C LEU A 288 14.73 23.29 14.00
N GLY A 289 14.40 24.34 14.76
CA GLY A 289 15.35 25.22 15.39
C GLY A 289 16.13 24.54 16.51
N TYR A 290 17.32 25.07 16.82
CA TYR A 290 18.10 24.59 17.96
C TYR A 290 17.31 24.78 19.27
N GLY A 291 17.13 23.69 20.03
CA GLY A 291 16.32 23.69 21.26
C GLY A 291 14.86 23.27 21.04
N ASP A 292 14.43 23.12 19.78
CA ASP A 292 13.08 22.68 19.40
C ASP A 292 13.10 21.30 18.73
N TYR A 293 14.08 20.45 19.02
CA TYR A 293 14.07 19.09 18.49
C TYR A 293 13.04 18.24 19.22
N ILE A 294 12.65 17.11 18.62
CA ILE A 294 11.73 16.17 19.26
C ILE A 294 12.33 15.66 20.59
N SER A 295 13.65 15.52 20.66
CA SER A 295 14.38 15.21 21.89
C SER A 295 14.24 16.26 23.01
N ASN A 296 13.83 17.49 22.69
CA ASN A 296 13.62 18.56 23.67
C ASN A 296 12.20 18.60 24.25
N ALA A 297 11.27 17.81 23.72
CA ALA A 297 9.94 17.66 24.29
C ALA A 297 10.01 17.09 25.71
N THR A 298 9.04 17.45 26.57
CA THR A 298 8.97 16.99 27.97
C THR A 298 7.54 16.68 28.38
N MET A 299 7.35 16.03 29.53
CA MET A 299 6.01 15.79 30.11
C MET A 299 5.19 17.07 30.31
N SER A 300 5.84 18.18 30.69
CA SER A 300 5.17 19.48 30.89
C SER A 300 5.01 20.28 29.59
N ASN A 301 5.70 19.90 28.53
CA ASN A 301 5.68 20.56 27.23
C ASN A 301 5.87 19.53 26.10
N PRO A 302 4.86 18.67 25.85
CA PRO A 302 4.94 17.65 24.82
C PRO A 302 4.86 18.26 23.42
N ALA A 303 5.52 17.64 22.44
CA ALA A 303 5.20 17.87 21.04
C ALA A 303 3.94 17.07 20.71
N VAL A 304 2.88 17.74 20.26
CA VAL A 304 1.60 17.09 19.96
C VAL A 304 1.36 17.15 18.46
N ILE A 305 1.42 16.00 17.81
CA ILE A 305 1.22 15.89 16.36
C ILE A 305 -0.07 15.10 16.08
N LYS A 306 -0.76 15.40 14.97
CA LYS A 306 -1.81 14.50 14.46
C LYS A 306 -1.14 13.45 13.59
N PHE A 307 -1.19 12.19 14.03
CA PHE A 307 -0.56 11.06 13.39
C PHE A 307 -1.60 9.96 13.18
N LEU A 308 -1.84 9.57 11.92
CA LEU A 308 -2.86 8.57 11.54
C LEU A 308 -4.24 8.87 12.16
N GLY A 309 -4.62 10.16 12.18
CA GLY A 309 -5.91 10.62 12.70
C GLY A 309 -6.01 10.76 14.21
N ARG A 310 -4.96 10.43 14.97
CA ARG A 310 -4.91 10.54 16.44
C ARG A 310 -3.89 11.56 16.90
N ASP A 311 -4.11 12.14 18.08
CA ASP A 311 -3.13 13.01 18.70
C ASP A 311 -2.02 12.16 19.34
N LEU A 312 -0.81 12.25 18.80
CA LEU A 312 0.40 11.62 19.33
C LEU A 312 1.15 12.64 20.19
N LYS A 313 1.27 12.36 21.49
CA LYS A 313 1.98 13.23 22.45
C LYS A 313 3.39 12.71 22.68
N ILE A 314 4.37 13.35 22.07
CA ILE A 314 5.78 13.01 22.22
C ILE A 314 6.37 13.80 23.39
N VAL A 315 6.93 13.10 24.37
CA VAL A 315 7.46 13.68 25.62
C VAL A 315 8.99 13.59 25.73
N GLY A 316 9.65 13.24 24.63
CA GLY A 316 11.10 13.27 24.45
C GLY A 316 11.58 12.25 23.43
N ALA A 317 12.89 12.23 23.18
CA ALA A 317 13.60 11.21 22.40
C ALA A 317 14.98 10.97 23.03
N TYR A 318 15.47 9.74 23.00
CA TYR A 318 16.75 9.36 23.62
C TYR A 318 17.92 9.51 22.65
N ASP A 319 17.72 9.11 21.40
CA ASP A 319 18.69 9.14 20.33
C ASP A 319 17.99 9.50 19.01
N SER A 320 18.60 9.19 17.87
CA SER A 320 18.03 9.50 16.57
C SER A 320 16.80 8.65 16.23
N ASP A 321 16.64 7.49 16.86
CA ASP A 321 15.75 6.42 16.37
C ASP A 321 14.80 5.91 17.47
N SER A 322 14.83 6.51 18.67
CA SER A 322 13.99 6.13 19.82
C SER A 322 13.26 7.34 20.41
N MET A 323 11.92 7.30 20.46
CA MET A 323 11.08 8.35 21.05
C MET A 323 10.29 7.87 22.27
N ARG A 324 9.89 8.82 23.13
CA ARG A 324 9.00 8.58 24.26
C ARG A 324 7.64 9.20 24.01
N ILE A 325 6.59 8.42 24.18
CA ILE A 325 5.21 8.83 23.93
C ILE A 325 4.40 8.78 25.21
N LEU A 326 3.48 9.73 25.39
CA LEU A 326 2.52 9.75 26.49
C LEU A 326 1.18 9.20 25.99
N GLU A 327 0.87 7.98 26.41
CA GLU A 327 -0.37 7.29 26.04
C GLU A 327 -1.60 7.97 26.66
N PRO A 328 -2.81 7.75 26.11
CA PRO A 328 -4.06 8.29 26.67
C PRO A 328 -4.30 7.94 28.14
N GLN A 329 -3.76 6.80 28.60
CA GLN A 329 -3.84 6.32 29.99
C GLN A 329 -2.88 7.09 30.94
N GLY A 330 -2.02 7.96 30.41
CA GLY A 330 -1.02 8.71 31.16
C GLY A 330 0.30 7.97 31.41
N THR A 331 0.48 6.77 30.86
CA THR A 331 1.75 6.03 30.87
C THR A 331 2.71 6.59 29.83
N VAL A 332 4.01 6.51 30.11
CA VAL A 332 5.05 6.92 29.16
C VAL A 332 5.75 5.68 28.63
N ASP A 333 5.60 5.43 27.35
CA ASP A 333 6.23 4.32 26.65
C ASP A 333 7.41 4.80 25.81
N THR A 334 8.37 3.91 25.58
CA THR A 334 9.50 4.15 24.68
C THR A 334 9.30 3.29 23.46
N VAL A 335 9.34 3.89 22.29
CA VAL A 335 9.24 3.20 21.00
C VAL A 335 10.52 3.46 20.22
N ASN A 336 11.06 2.41 19.65
CA ASN A 336 12.28 2.41 18.84
C ASN A 336 11.91 2.19 17.37
N ASN A 337 12.81 2.61 16.48
CA ASN A 337 12.71 2.27 15.06
C ASN A 337 12.65 0.74 14.90
N GLY A 338 11.70 0.26 14.11
CA GLY A 338 11.45 -1.17 13.91
C GLY A 338 10.58 -1.83 14.99
N ASP A 339 10.19 -1.12 16.05
CA ASP A 339 9.19 -1.64 17.00
C ASP A 339 7.81 -1.70 16.32
N ALA A 340 6.96 -2.65 16.72
CA ALA A 340 5.58 -2.74 16.25
C ALA A 340 4.77 -1.47 16.62
N TYR A 341 3.93 -1.00 15.70
CA TYR A 341 3.05 0.13 15.91
C TYR A 341 1.73 -0.31 16.58
N CYS A 342 1.52 0.08 17.84
CA CYS A 342 0.34 -0.33 18.65
C CYS A 342 -0.50 0.82 19.24
N ILE A 343 -0.29 2.07 18.85
CA ILE A 343 -0.94 3.21 19.53
C ILE A 343 -2.45 3.20 19.34
N GLY A 344 -3.21 3.30 20.45
CA GLY A 344 -4.66 3.54 20.42
C GLY A 344 -5.54 2.30 20.27
N GLU A 345 -4.96 1.11 20.31
CA GLU A 345 -5.63 -0.19 20.38
C GLU A 345 -5.95 -0.52 21.84
N VAL A 346 -7.23 -0.52 22.24
CA VAL A 346 -7.65 -0.56 23.66
C VAL A 346 -7.70 -1.98 24.23
N ASP A 347 -7.65 -3.02 23.39
CA ASP A 347 -7.91 -4.42 23.75
C ASP A 347 -6.84 -5.41 23.24
N ILE A 348 -5.57 -5.03 23.19
CA ILE A 348 -4.52 -5.88 22.60
C ILE A 348 -3.56 -6.47 23.67
N PRO A 349 -3.82 -7.69 24.14
CA PRO A 349 -2.79 -8.63 24.59
C PRO A 349 -1.88 -9.13 23.43
N THR A 350 -2.14 -8.74 22.17
CA THR A 350 -1.63 -9.35 20.93
C THR A 350 -0.76 -8.43 20.05
N CYS A 351 -0.03 -7.46 20.62
CA CYS A 351 0.98 -6.71 19.84
C CYS A 351 2.07 -7.67 19.30
N GLU A 352 2.19 -8.86 19.88
CA GLU A 352 3.07 -9.94 19.43
C GLU A 352 2.63 -10.56 18.09
N ASP A 353 1.35 -10.45 17.69
CA ASP A 353 0.86 -10.85 16.36
C ASP A 353 0.87 -9.66 15.36
N ALA A 354 1.31 -8.46 15.80
CA ALA A 354 1.11 -7.17 15.13
C ALA A 354 2.37 -6.59 14.45
N GLU A 355 3.29 -7.43 13.98
CA GLU A 355 4.46 -7.01 13.17
C GLU A 355 4.09 -6.50 11.76
N ILE A 356 2.82 -6.18 11.51
CA ILE A 356 2.32 -5.69 10.22
C ILE A 356 2.84 -4.28 9.92
N TRP A 357 2.85 -3.42 10.94
CA TRP A 357 3.31 -2.04 10.82
C TRP A 357 4.41 -1.81 11.85
N LEU A 358 5.57 -1.35 11.38
CA LEU A 358 6.68 -0.98 12.23
C LEU A 358 6.83 0.54 12.29
N TRP A 359 7.32 1.04 13.41
CA TRP A 359 7.78 2.42 13.52
C TRP A 359 8.95 2.66 12.57
N ASP A 360 8.85 3.70 11.75
CA ASP A 360 9.95 4.20 10.93
C ASP A 360 10.41 5.57 11.47
N LEU A 361 11.40 5.53 12.36
CA LEU A 361 11.94 6.67 13.09
C LEU A 361 13.35 6.99 12.61
N GLY A 362 13.71 8.27 12.65
CA GLY A 362 15.09 8.68 12.37
C GLY A 362 15.34 10.16 12.60
N GLY A 363 16.58 10.52 12.92
CA GLY A 363 16.99 11.92 13.11
C GLY A 363 16.20 12.69 14.18
N LEU A 364 15.63 12.02 15.19
CA LEU A 364 14.77 12.62 16.22
C LEU A 364 15.47 13.67 17.11
N ASN A 365 16.81 13.60 17.20
CA ASN A 365 17.66 14.56 17.90
C ASN A 365 18.24 15.66 16.98
N GLY A 366 17.76 15.72 15.73
CA GLY A 366 18.23 16.62 14.70
C GLY A 366 17.15 17.57 14.17
N PRO A 367 17.52 18.44 13.21
CA PRO A 367 16.62 19.44 12.66
C PRO A 367 15.58 18.87 11.69
N THR A 368 15.72 17.64 11.21
CA THR A 368 14.81 17.03 10.22
C THR A 368 14.38 15.64 10.69
N PRO A 369 13.56 15.54 11.74
CA PRO A 369 13.14 14.25 12.27
C PRO A 369 12.18 13.56 11.30
N LYS A 370 12.30 12.25 11.22
CA LYS A 370 11.40 11.33 10.54
C LYS A 370 10.57 10.61 11.60
N ILE A 371 9.25 10.73 11.50
CA ILE A 371 8.30 10.02 12.35
C ILE A 371 7.28 9.37 11.43
N GLY A 372 7.26 8.05 11.38
CA GLY A 372 6.43 7.33 10.45
C GLY A 372 6.13 5.91 10.88
N VAL A 373 5.35 5.23 10.05
CA VAL A 373 5.19 3.78 10.09
C VAL A 373 5.40 3.21 8.71
N VAL A 374 5.91 1.99 8.66
CA VAL A 374 6.19 1.25 7.44
C VAL A 374 5.51 -0.12 7.49
N TYR A 375 4.94 -0.54 6.37
CA TYR A 375 4.35 -1.87 6.24
C TYR A 375 5.47 -2.92 6.22
N ASN A 376 5.34 -4.00 6.98
CA ASN A 376 6.43 -4.96 7.19
C ASN A 376 6.08 -6.41 6.81
N ARG A 377 4.93 -6.63 6.18
CA ARG A 377 4.59 -7.95 5.63
C ARG A 377 4.85 -8.01 4.14
N LEU A 378 5.17 -9.21 3.68
CA LEU A 378 5.07 -9.59 2.27
C LEU A 378 3.65 -10.14 2.06
N LEU A 379 2.97 -9.69 1.00
CA LEU A 379 1.71 -10.25 0.53
C LEU A 379 1.94 -10.75 -0.89
N ASP A 380 2.34 -12.00 -1.02
CA ASP A 380 2.63 -12.68 -2.30
C ASP A 380 1.98 -14.08 -2.39
N GLU A 381 1.17 -14.48 -1.41
CA GLU A 381 0.39 -15.72 -1.44
C GLU A 381 -1.05 -15.46 -1.93
N ALA A 382 -1.64 -16.41 -2.68
CA ALA A 382 -2.91 -16.24 -3.38
C ALA A 382 -4.11 -15.90 -2.48
N ASP A 383 -4.08 -16.27 -1.20
CA ASP A 383 -5.10 -15.94 -0.20
C ASP A 383 -4.76 -14.71 0.65
N GLU A 384 -3.55 -14.16 0.55
CA GLU A 384 -3.08 -12.99 1.30
C GLU A 384 -3.07 -11.68 0.47
N VAL A 385 -2.90 -11.77 -0.85
CA VAL A 385 -2.86 -10.60 -1.76
C VAL A 385 -4.17 -9.81 -1.79
N ILE A 386 -4.10 -8.54 -2.22
CA ILE A 386 -5.29 -7.67 -2.32
C ILE A 386 -5.96 -7.88 -3.68
N LYS A 387 -7.06 -8.64 -3.72
CA LYS A 387 -7.82 -8.91 -4.95
C LYS A 387 -8.78 -7.77 -5.32
N VAL A 388 -9.31 -7.82 -6.55
CA VAL A 388 -10.33 -6.88 -7.03
C VAL A 388 -11.52 -6.84 -6.04
N GLY A 389 -11.93 -5.62 -5.69
CA GLY A 389 -12.98 -5.33 -4.73
C GLY A 389 -12.50 -5.27 -3.26
N GLN A 390 -11.36 -5.88 -2.93
CA GLN A 390 -10.76 -5.83 -1.59
C GLN A 390 -9.96 -4.54 -1.37
N GLU A 391 -9.69 -4.23 -0.10
CA GLU A 391 -8.98 -3.02 0.29
C GLU A 391 -7.89 -3.29 1.32
N PHE A 392 -6.77 -2.61 1.14
CA PHE A 392 -5.68 -2.49 2.08
C PHE A 392 -5.88 -1.26 2.95
N ARG A 393 -5.71 -1.38 4.26
CA ARG A 393 -5.93 -0.28 5.21
C ARG A 393 -4.67 0.02 6.01
N LEU A 394 -4.36 1.31 6.12
CA LEU A 394 -3.40 1.81 7.10
C LEU A 394 -3.97 1.68 8.53
N PRO A 395 -3.12 1.79 9.57
CA PRO A 395 -3.58 1.72 10.95
C PRO A 395 -4.69 2.75 11.23
N HIS A 396 -5.60 2.39 12.14
CA HIS A 396 -6.80 3.17 12.45
C HIS A 396 -7.75 3.37 11.26
N SER A 397 -7.62 2.55 10.21
CA SER A 397 -8.32 2.77 8.94
C SER A 397 -8.08 4.18 8.39
N TYR A 398 -6.94 4.79 8.69
CA TYR A 398 -6.70 6.20 8.37
C TYR A 398 -6.81 6.45 6.86
N LEU A 399 -6.16 5.58 6.09
CA LEU A 399 -6.16 5.56 4.64
C LEU A 399 -6.49 4.14 4.17
N ARG A 400 -7.17 4.03 3.04
CA ARG A 400 -7.35 2.77 2.32
C ARG A 400 -6.85 2.88 0.88
N VAL A 401 -6.32 1.77 0.39
CA VAL A 401 -5.97 1.52 -1.00
C VAL A 401 -6.87 0.38 -1.48
N ARG A 402 -7.58 0.55 -2.58
CA ARG A 402 -8.55 -0.42 -3.10
C ARG A 402 -8.31 -0.65 -4.58
N LEU A 403 -8.18 -1.92 -4.96
CA LEU A 403 -8.27 -2.36 -6.35
C LEU A 403 -9.76 -2.47 -6.68
N ASP A 404 -10.33 -1.48 -7.37
CA ASP A 404 -11.79 -1.35 -7.45
C ASP A 404 -12.39 -2.24 -8.54
N ASN A 405 -12.05 -1.96 -9.80
CA ASN A 405 -12.57 -2.72 -10.92
C ASN A 405 -11.58 -2.75 -12.09
N TYR A 406 -11.68 -3.81 -12.86
CA TYR A 406 -11.00 -3.94 -14.13
C TYR A 406 -11.75 -3.15 -15.21
N THR A 407 -11.05 -2.35 -16.01
CA THR A 407 -11.70 -1.48 -17.00
C THR A 407 -12.21 -2.26 -18.22
N VAL A 408 -11.63 -3.42 -18.49
CA VAL A 408 -12.09 -4.31 -19.56
C VAL A 408 -13.36 -5.02 -19.10
N GLN A 409 -14.43 -4.85 -19.87
CA GLN A 409 -15.69 -5.54 -19.63
C GLN A 409 -15.94 -6.66 -20.62
N ASP A 410 -15.35 -6.57 -21.81
CA ASP A 410 -15.61 -7.51 -22.89
C ASP A 410 -14.34 -8.27 -23.28
N TYR A 411 -14.56 -9.54 -23.55
CA TYR A 411 -13.56 -10.49 -24.01
C TYR A 411 -14.07 -11.20 -25.25
N LYS A 412 -13.13 -11.58 -26.13
CA LYS A 412 -13.40 -12.48 -27.24
C LYS A 412 -12.59 -13.74 -27.07
N LYS A 413 -13.28 -14.88 -27.18
CA LYS A 413 -12.70 -16.20 -27.11
C LYS A 413 -12.06 -16.57 -28.44
N TYR A 414 -10.91 -17.20 -28.35
CA TYR A 414 -10.19 -17.81 -29.46
C TYR A 414 -9.82 -19.24 -29.09
N THR A 415 -9.77 -20.08 -30.11
CA THR A 415 -9.42 -21.49 -29.98
C THR A 415 -8.39 -21.84 -31.05
N VAL A 416 -7.39 -22.63 -30.65
CA VAL A 416 -6.47 -23.33 -31.55
C VAL A 416 -6.77 -24.82 -31.40
N GLU A 417 -7.15 -25.51 -32.47
CA GLU A 417 -7.44 -26.95 -32.45
C GLU A 417 -6.61 -27.68 -33.51
N ALA A 418 -6.19 -28.91 -33.20
CA ALA A 418 -5.50 -29.77 -34.16
C ALA A 418 -6.45 -30.76 -34.85
N ASP A 419 -5.93 -31.46 -35.86
CA ASP A 419 -6.60 -32.55 -36.58
C ASP A 419 -7.90 -32.17 -37.34
N GLU A 420 -8.11 -30.90 -37.69
CA GLU A 420 -9.28 -30.54 -38.50
C GLU A 420 -9.07 -30.96 -39.96
N VAL A 421 -10.02 -31.73 -40.51
CA VAL A 421 -9.98 -32.19 -41.90
C VAL A 421 -10.81 -31.27 -42.79
N VAL A 422 -10.13 -30.47 -43.62
CA VAL A 422 -10.76 -29.45 -44.47
C VAL A 422 -10.34 -29.51 -45.93
N ASP A 423 -11.21 -29.01 -46.82
CA ASP A 423 -10.90 -28.85 -48.25
C ASP A 423 -10.17 -27.52 -48.49
N LEU A 424 -8.89 -27.60 -48.83
CA LEU A 424 -8.05 -26.45 -49.11
C LEU A 424 -8.15 -26.04 -50.58
N TYR A 425 -8.15 -24.75 -50.86
CA TYR A 425 -8.21 -24.19 -52.21
C TYR A 425 -6.96 -23.35 -52.52
N PRO A 426 -6.39 -23.46 -53.73
CA PRO A 426 -5.31 -22.59 -54.16
C PRO A 426 -5.74 -21.12 -54.13
N ALA A 427 -4.77 -20.23 -53.96
CA ALA A 427 -4.95 -18.82 -54.30
C ALA A 427 -5.40 -18.68 -55.77
N THR A 428 -6.15 -17.64 -56.09
CA THR A 428 -6.64 -17.39 -57.45
C THR A 428 -5.45 -17.36 -58.43
N GLY A 429 -5.34 -18.38 -59.29
CA GLY A 429 -4.23 -18.54 -60.25
C GLY A 429 -3.04 -19.40 -59.78
N SER A 430 -3.09 -20.01 -58.60
CA SER A 430 -2.08 -20.93 -58.08
C SER A 430 -2.28 -22.36 -58.59
N THR A 431 -1.19 -23.13 -58.68
CA THR A 431 -1.16 -24.54 -59.10
C THR A 431 -1.24 -25.53 -57.93
N ILE A 432 -1.42 -25.06 -56.69
CA ILE A 432 -1.64 -25.92 -55.53
C ILE A 432 -2.96 -26.68 -55.77
N LEU A 433 -2.91 -28.01 -55.73
CA LEU A 433 -4.11 -28.82 -55.94
C LEU A 433 -5.04 -28.66 -54.75
N ALA A 434 -6.34 -28.50 -55.02
CA ALA A 434 -7.33 -28.61 -53.98
C ALA A 434 -7.22 -30.01 -53.34
N SER A 435 -7.07 -30.05 -52.02
CA SER A 435 -6.85 -31.28 -51.28
C SER A 435 -7.58 -31.21 -49.95
N THR A 436 -8.23 -32.31 -49.59
CA THR A 436 -8.63 -32.58 -48.21
C THR A 436 -7.38 -32.82 -47.39
N ALA A 437 -7.19 -32.07 -46.31
CA ALA A 437 -5.97 -32.07 -45.50
C ALA A 437 -6.28 -31.91 -44.01
N HIS A 438 -5.40 -32.46 -43.17
CA HIS A 438 -5.39 -32.22 -41.72
C HIS A 438 -4.68 -30.91 -41.43
N THR A 439 -5.29 -30.06 -40.61
CA THR A 439 -4.81 -28.70 -40.32
C THR A 439 -4.87 -28.38 -38.85
N LEU A 440 -4.02 -27.45 -38.41
CA LEU A 440 -4.30 -26.68 -37.20
C LEU A 440 -5.27 -25.56 -37.56
N HIS A 441 -6.34 -25.41 -36.81
CA HIS A 441 -7.37 -24.41 -37.02
C HIS A 441 -7.36 -23.41 -35.86
N LEU A 442 -7.17 -22.14 -36.21
CA LEU A 442 -7.16 -21.02 -35.27
C LEU A 442 -8.39 -20.18 -35.59
N PHE A 443 -9.29 -20.02 -34.63
CA PHE A 443 -10.52 -19.26 -34.87
C PHE A 443 -10.96 -18.43 -33.68
N GLY A 444 -11.66 -17.34 -33.97
CA GLY A 444 -12.34 -16.53 -32.95
C GLY A 444 -13.82 -16.90 -32.86
N GLU A 445 -14.34 -17.12 -31.65
CA GLU A 445 -15.77 -17.36 -31.47
C GLU A 445 -16.59 -16.08 -31.61
N GLY A 446 -17.78 -16.21 -32.18
CA GLY A 446 -18.75 -15.12 -32.32
C GLY A 446 -19.26 -14.92 -33.75
N SER A 447 -20.18 -13.98 -33.93
CA SER A 447 -20.82 -13.71 -35.23
C SER A 447 -20.27 -12.47 -35.95
N SER A 448 -19.34 -11.74 -35.32
CA SER A 448 -18.64 -10.66 -35.99
C SER A 448 -17.59 -11.29 -36.89
N LYS A 449 -17.80 -11.21 -38.21
CA LYS A 449 -16.69 -11.33 -39.16
C LYS A 449 -15.59 -10.38 -38.70
N ASP A 450 -14.32 -10.78 -38.80
CA ASP A 450 -13.13 -9.95 -38.54
C ASP A 450 -12.46 -10.23 -37.16
N SER A 451 -12.47 -11.50 -36.72
CA SER A 451 -11.73 -11.95 -35.52
C SER A 451 -10.21 -12.05 -35.75
N ILE A 452 -9.80 -12.24 -36.99
CA ILE A 452 -8.42 -12.45 -37.44
C ILE A 452 -8.18 -11.61 -38.70
N GLU A 453 -7.06 -10.89 -38.73
CA GLU A 453 -6.52 -10.23 -39.94
C GLU A 453 -5.30 -11.03 -40.42
N ASP A 454 -5.39 -11.69 -41.58
CA ASP A 454 -4.26 -12.46 -42.11
C ASP A 454 -3.12 -11.57 -42.68
N SER A 455 -1.97 -12.17 -42.98
CA SER A 455 -0.81 -11.46 -43.57
C SER A 455 -1.04 -10.88 -44.97
N GLY A 456 -2.13 -11.26 -45.64
CA GLY A 456 -2.62 -10.69 -46.89
C GLY A 456 -3.64 -9.56 -46.69
N SER A 457 -3.89 -9.14 -45.44
CA SER A 457 -4.91 -8.14 -45.06
C SER A 457 -6.34 -8.55 -45.42
N HIS A 458 -6.65 -9.85 -45.32
CA HIS A 458 -8.03 -10.32 -45.35
C HIS A 458 -8.57 -10.45 -43.92
N ASP A 459 -9.79 -9.97 -43.73
CA ASP A 459 -10.54 -10.20 -42.49
C ASP A 459 -11.23 -11.56 -42.54
N THR A 460 -11.01 -12.38 -41.52
CA THR A 460 -11.56 -13.72 -41.38
C THR A 460 -11.87 -14.04 -39.92
N ASP A 461 -12.58 -15.14 -39.69
CA ASP A 461 -12.73 -15.73 -38.35
C ASP A 461 -11.91 -17.00 -38.19
N ASP A 462 -11.40 -17.56 -39.29
CA ASP A 462 -10.79 -18.88 -39.35
C ASP A 462 -9.46 -18.82 -40.13
N LEU A 463 -8.37 -19.23 -39.49
CA LEU A 463 -7.05 -19.39 -40.08
C LEU A 463 -6.63 -20.86 -39.95
N TYR A 464 -6.01 -21.41 -41.00
CA TYR A 464 -5.59 -22.81 -41.04
C TYR A 464 -4.10 -22.93 -41.34
N LEU A 465 -3.40 -23.76 -40.59
CA LEU A 465 -2.02 -24.13 -40.83
C LEU A 465 -1.96 -25.56 -41.34
N TYR A 466 -1.33 -25.74 -42.50
CA TYR A 466 -1.20 -27.04 -43.16
C TYR A 466 0.26 -27.38 -43.39
N ASN A 467 0.70 -28.52 -42.87
CA ASN A 467 1.98 -29.11 -43.22
C ASN A 467 1.82 -30.05 -44.42
N ASN A 468 2.57 -29.81 -45.49
CA ASN A 468 2.51 -30.66 -46.69
C ASN A 468 3.38 -31.94 -46.62
N GLY A 469 3.88 -32.28 -45.43
CA GLY A 469 4.74 -33.43 -45.17
C GLY A 469 6.18 -33.31 -45.69
N THR A 470 6.58 -32.16 -46.27
CA THR A 470 7.94 -31.97 -46.82
C THR A 470 8.77 -30.99 -46.03
N THR A 471 8.54 -29.68 -46.19
CA THR A 471 9.44 -28.66 -45.60
C THR A 471 8.77 -27.39 -45.14
N ASN A 472 7.49 -27.14 -45.40
CA ASN A 472 6.90 -25.82 -45.11
C ASN A 472 5.53 -25.97 -44.46
N VAL A 473 5.15 -24.93 -43.71
CA VAL A 473 3.78 -24.74 -43.25
C VAL A 473 3.11 -23.73 -44.17
N HIS A 474 1.96 -24.09 -44.70
CA HIS A 474 1.14 -23.23 -45.54
C HIS A 474 0.01 -22.64 -44.72
N VAL A 475 -0.23 -21.35 -44.88
CA VAL A 475 -1.27 -20.61 -44.17
C VAL A 475 -2.45 -20.41 -45.10
N PHE A 476 -3.65 -20.69 -44.62
CA PHE A 476 -4.90 -20.47 -45.32
C PHE A 476 -5.88 -19.68 -44.45
N TYR A 477 -6.84 -19.02 -45.09
CA TYR A 477 -7.94 -18.31 -44.42
C TYR A 477 -9.28 -18.73 -45.01
N LYS A 478 -10.36 -18.62 -44.25
CA LYS A 478 -11.72 -18.83 -44.79
C LYS A 478 -12.29 -17.54 -45.35
N ASP A 479 -12.53 -17.55 -46.66
CA ASP A 479 -13.11 -16.42 -47.37
C ASP A 479 -14.59 -16.28 -47.03
N SER A 480 -14.95 -15.20 -46.34
CA SER A 480 -16.32 -14.96 -45.86
C SER A 480 -17.34 -14.70 -46.98
N SER A 481 -16.90 -14.56 -48.24
CA SER A 481 -17.76 -14.34 -49.40
C SER A 481 -18.28 -15.64 -50.03
N ASP A 482 -17.49 -16.71 -50.01
CA ASP A 482 -17.84 -18.00 -50.61
C ASP A 482 -17.52 -19.23 -49.75
N ASN A 483 -17.12 -19.02 -48.49
CA ASN A 483 -16.81 -20.05 -47.49
C ASN A 483 -15.71 -21.04 -47.93
N LYS A 484 -14.80 -20.62 -48.80
CA LYS A 484 -13.66 -21.45 -49.21
C LYS A 484 -12.41 -21.11 -48.40
N ILE A 485 -11.63 -22.14 -48.07
CA ILE A 485 -10.36 -22.00 -47.36
C ILE A 485 -9.25 -21.78 -48.38
N ARG A 486 -8.70 -20.57 -48.45
CA ARG A 486 -7.80 -20.11 -49.52
C ARG A 486 -6.39 -19.88 -48.99
N TYR A 487 -5.41 -20.16 -49.84
CA TYR A 487 -3.99 -19.92 -49.53
C TYR A 487 -3.68 -18.43 -49.31
N VAL A 488 -2.91 -18.14 -48.26
CA VAL A 488 -2.37 -16.81 -47.91
C VAL A 488 -0.86 -16.79 -48.14
N ALA A 489 -0.14 -17.62 -47.39
CA ALA A 489 1.31 -17.51 -47.21
C ALA A 489 1.98 -18.89 -47.00
N THR A 490 3.31 -18.90 -47.03
CA THR A 490 4.14 -20.08 -46.72
C THR A 490 5.20 -19.69 -45.69
N VAL A 491 5.18 -20.35 -44.54
CA VAL A 491 6.21 -20.29 -43.52
C VAL A 491 7.31 -21.29 -43.91
N PRO A 492 8.56 -20.83 -44.12
CA PRO A 492 9.65 -21.70 -44.53
C PRO A 492 10.10 -22.59 -43.37
N GLY A 493 10.31 -23.89 -43.60
CA GLY A 493 10.80 -24.82 -42.56
C GLY A 493 12.30 -24.73 -42.32
N THR A 494 12.83 -23.52 -42.21
CA THR A 494 14.24 -23.25 -41.91
C THR A 494 14.47 -22.87 -40.45
N GLY A 495 13.46 -23.01 -39.58
CA GLY A 495 13.44 -22.46 -38.22
C GLY A 495 13.30 -20.95 -38.21
N ALA A 496 12.69 -20.36 -39.24
CA ALA A 496 12.48 -18.91 -39.29
C ALA A 496 11.06 -18.56 -38.89
N SER A 497 10.91 -17.63 -37.95
CA SER A 497 9.62 -17.07 -37.56
C SER A 497 9.07 -16.12 -38.62
N MET A 498 7.78 -16.23 -38.92
CA MET A 498 7.06 -15.40 -39.89
C MET A 498 5.72 -14.93 -39.29
N GLY A 499 5.42 -13.63 -39.41
CA GLY A 499 4.09 -13.11 -39.09
C GLY A 499 3.06 -13.58 -40.11
N VAL A 500 2.06 -14.31 -39.65
CA VAL A 500 1.01 -14.90 -40.50
C VAL A 500 -0.33 -14.18 -40.40
N GLY A 501 -0.52 -13.36 -39.37
CA GLY A 501 -1.70 -12.53 -39.16
C GLY A 501 -1.72 -11.84 -37.80
N TYR A 502 -2.92 -11.46 -37.38
CA TYR A 502 -3.22 -10.87 -36.08
C TYR A 502 -4.55 -11.41 -35.56
N PHE A 503 -4.63 -11.70 -34.27
CA PHE A 503 -5.93 -11.78 -33.61
C PHE A 503 -6.42 -10.37 -33.30
N THR A 504 -7.65 -10.06 -33.68
CA THR A 504 -8.23 -8.72 -33.58
C THR A 504 -9.51 -8.73 -32.77
N TYR A 505 -9.55 -7.88 -31.74
CA TYR A 505 -10.78 -7.62 -30.99
C TYR A 505 -10.83 -6.18 -30.52
N GLN A 506 -11.80 -5.42 -31.04
CA GLN A 506 -11.93 -3.98 -30.82
C GLN A 506 -10.59 -3.25 -31.12
N ASP A 507 -9.99 -2.59 -30.14
CA ASP A 507 -8.73 -1.85 -30.30
C ASP A 507 -7.49 -2.75 -30.08
N THR A 508 -7.68 -3.99 -29.63
CA THR A 508 -6.60 -4.93 -29.39
C THR A 508 -6.25 -5.70 -30.67
N ARG A 509 -4.96 -5.70 -31.01
CA ARG A 509 -4.39 -6.37 -32.18
C ARG A 509 -3.14 -7.13 -31.77
N LEU A 510 -3.27 -8.45 -31.64
CA LEU A 510 -2.23 -9.35 -31.15
C LEU A 510 -1.54 -10.05 -32.33
N PRO A 511 -0.26 -9.76 -32.62
CA PRO A 511 0.47 -10.43 -33.69
C PRO A 511 0.53 -11.95 -33.52
N LEU A 512 0.31 -12.65 -34.62
CA LEU A 512 0.41 -14.10 -34.74
C LEU A 512 1.64 -14.45 -35.58
N LEU A 513 2.64 -15.04 -34.93
CA LEU A 513 3.86 -15.51 -35.58
C LEU A 513 3.84 -17.05 -35.63
N VAL A 514 4.37 -17.61 -36.71
CA VAL A 514 4.59 -19.05 -36.84
C VAL A 514 6.05 -19.28 -37.18
N GLU A 515 6.70 -20.14 -36.40
CA GLU A 515 8.03 -20.68 -36.65
C GLU A 515 7.92 -22.16 -36.96
N TRP A 516 8.71 -22.63 -37.92
CA TRP A 516 8.72 -24.04 -38.30
C TRP A 516 10.14 -24.49 -38.65
N ASP A 517 10.60 -25.60 -38.07
CA ASP A 517 11.83 -26.29 -38.44
C ASP A 517 11.50 -27.68 -39.00
N ALA A 518 11.60 -27.80 -40.33
CA ALA A 518 11.29 -29.06 -40.99
C ALA A 518 12.32 -30.18 -40.72
N ALA A 519 13.53 -29.84 -40.28
CA ALA A 519 14.59 -30.82 -40.01
C ALA A 519 14.27 -31.68 -38.80
N ILE A 520 13.64 -31.08 -37.78
CA ILE A 520 13.17 -31.76 -36.57
C ILE A 520 11.67 -32.06 -36.62
N GLY A 521 10.90 -31.30 -37.40
CA GLY A 521 9.46 -31.51 -37.51
C GLY A 521 8.67 -30.82 -36.41
N GLU A 522 9.23 -29.77 -35.83
CA GLU A 522 8.70 -29.00 -34.71
C GLU A 522 8.62 -27.52 -35.09
N GLY A 523 7.80 -26.77 -34.38
CA GLY A 523 7.64 -25.33 -34.55
C GLY A 523 6.85 -24.70 -33.42
N ASN A 524 6.61 -23.41 -33.55
CA ASN A 524 5.92 -22.60 -32.55
C ASN A 524 4.85 -21.74 -33.20
N ILE A 525 3.72 -21.61 -32.52
CA ILE A 525 2.78 -20.51 -32.72
C ILE A 525 3.01 -19.52 -31.57
N THR A 526 3.40 -18.29 -31.91
CA THR A 526 3.70 -17.25 -30.92
C THR A 526 2.68 -16.13 -31.02
N LEU A 527 2.05 -15.81 -29.90
CA LEU A 527 1.22 -14.62 -29.73
C LEU A 527 2.07 -13.53 -29.09
N ASP A 528 2.57 -12.60 -29.91
CA ASP A 528 3.55 -11.59 -29.50
C ASP A 528 2.86 -10.45 -28.74
N ALA A 529 3.09 -10.36 -27.44
CA ALA A 529 2.46 -9.37 -26.58
C ALA A 529 3.13 -7.98 -26.61
N THR A 530 4.22 -7.80 -27.37
CA THR A 530 5.05 -6.59 -27.48
C THR A 530 5.79 -6.12 -26.21
N THR A 531 5.39 -6.52 -25.00
CA THR A 531 5.91 -5.94 -23.74
C THR A 531 6.77 -6.82 -22.85
N GLY A 532 6.91 -8.12 -23.07
CA GLY A 532 7.87 -8.88 -22.25
C GLY A 532 7.80 -10.38 -22.33
N ASP A 533 6.59 -10.95 -22.43
CA ASP A 533 6.41 -12.40 -22.43
C ASP A 533 5.36 -12.81 -23.47
N ASP A 534 5.81 -13.62 -24.43
CA ASP A 534 4.97 -14.15 -25.49
C ASP A 534 4.23 -15.41 -25.02
N LEU A 535 3.02 -15.63 -25.53
CA LEU A 535 2.36 -16.93 -25.39
C LEU A 535 2.81 -17.83 -26.54
N ILE A 536 3.47 -18.93 -26.24
CA ILE A 536 4.06 -19.84 -27.22
C ILE A 536 3.38 -21.19 -27.11
N ILE A 537 2.78 -21.64 -28.21
CA ILE A 537 2.17 -22.97 -28.33
C ILE A 537 3.12 -23.79 -29.20
N ASN A 538 3.66 -24.88 -28.64
CA ASN A 538 4.49 -25.80 -29.41
C ASN A 538 3.62 -26.61 -30.36
N ILE A 539 4.11 -26.81 -31.59
CA ILE A 539 3.44 -27.61 -32.61
C ILE A 539 4.41 -28.60 -33.23
N GLU A 540 3.99 -29.84 -33.38
CA GLU A 540 4.77 -30.91 -34.00
C GLU A 540 3.95 -31.61 -35.07
N LYS A 541 4.64 -32.19 -36.05
CA LYS A 541 4.01 -33.16 -36.95
C LYS A 541 4.12 -34.57 -36.36
N ASP A 542 3.08 -35.37 -36.55
CA ASP A 542 3.09 -36.77 -36.19
C ASP A 542 4.02 -37.61 -37.11
N GLY A 543 4.09 -38.92 -36.83
CA GLY A 543 4.83 -39.86 -37.67
C GLY A 543 4.34 -39.98 -39.12
N SER A 544 3.15 -39.46 -39.44
CA SER A 544 2.60 -39.37 -40.79
C SER A 544 2.89 -38.02 -41.49
N GLY A 545 3.47 -37.06 -40.76
CA GLY A 545 3.83 -35.73 -41.24
C GLY A 545 2.69 -34.73 -41.19
N LEU A 546 1.65 -34.99 -40.39
CA LEU A 546 0.44 -34.18 -40.23
C LEU A 546 0.42 -33.51 -38.85
N PHE A 547 -0.30 -32.40 -38.73
CA PHE A 547 -0.61 -31.81 -37.42
C PHE A 547 -1.80 -32.55 -36.80
N SER A 548 -1.55 -33.44 -35.84
CA SER A 548 -2.60 -34.20 -35.17
C SER A 548 -2.76 -33.88 -33.69
N TYR A 549 -1.82 -33.16 -33.08
CA TYR A 549 -1.87 -32.74 -31.68
C TYR A 549 -1.20 -31.36 -31.50
N LEU A 550 -1.43 -30.76 -30.34
CA LEU A 550 -0.67 -29.61 -29.86
C LEU A 550 0.42 -30.10 -28.88
N GLY A 551 1.60 -29.50 -28.89
CA GLY A 551 2.70 -29.87 -27.99
C GLY A 551 3.77 -30.80 -28.58
N GLU A 552 4.64 -31.33 -27.70
CA GLU A 552 5.78 -32.20 -28.05
C GLU A 552 5.40 -33.68 -28.19
N THR A 553 4.26 -34.13 -27.67
CA THR A 553 3.82 -35.52 -27.84
C THR A 553 2.31 -35.67 -27.87
N ASP A 554 1.81 -36.57 -28.72
CA ASP A 554 0.43 -37.15 -28.69
C ASP A 554 0.11 -37.92 -27.39
N SER A 555 0.98 -37.85 -26.37
CA SER A 555 0.75 -38.55 -25.11
C SER A 555 0.20 -37.57 -24.08
N ASP A 556 -1.05 -37.79 -23.66
CA ASP A 556 -1.75 -37.10 -22.55
C ASP A 556 -1.03 -37.16 -21.18
N THR A 557 0.24 -37.57 -21.13
CA THR A 557 0.98 -37.82 -19.88
C THR A 557 2.21 -36.93 -19.70
N THR A 558 2.65 -36.25 -20.77
CA THR A 558 3.81 -35.34 -20.71
C THR A 558 3.36 -34.00 -21.25
N TYR A 559 3.10 -33.07 -20.34
CA TYR A 559 2.71 -31.71 -20.69
C TYR A 559 3.91 -30.78 -20.79
N ALA A 560 5.14 -31.26 -20.66
CA ALA A 560 6.28 -30.36 -20.54
C ALA A 560 6.49 -29.55 -21.82
N ASN A 561 6.56 -28.23 -21.68
CA ASN A 561 6.75 -27.25 -22.75
C ASN A 561 5.66 -27.16 -23.82
N ASP A 562 4.48 -27.79 -23.71
CA ASP A 562 3.46 -27.66 -24.76
C ASP A 562 2.95 -26.22 -24.93
N LEU A 563 2.90 -25.49 -23.81
CA LEU A 563 2.49 -24.10 -23.69
C LEU A 563 3.47 -23.33 -22.80
N LEU A 564 4.08 -22.29 -23.35
CA LEU A 564 4.98 -21.40 -22.62
C LEU A 564 4.42 -19.98 -22.54
N TYR A 565 4.66 -19.32 -21.40
CA TYR A 565 4.55 -17.87 -21.27
C TYR A 565 5.95 -17.29 -21.07
N GLY A 566 6.49 -16.64 -22.10
CA GLY A 566 7.90 -16.28 -22.20
C GLY A 566 8.77 -17.52 -22.16
N THR A 567 9.45 -17.75 -21.02
CA THR A 567 10.27 -18.96 -20.78
C THR A 567 9.64 -19.91 -19.77
N ARG A 568 8.48 -19.57 -19.21
CA ARG A 568 7.79 -20.35 -18.19
C ARG A 568 6.90 -21.39 -18.85
N ASP A 569 7.11 -22.65 -18.47
CA ASP A 569 6.19 -23.73 -18.82
C ASP A 569 4.92 -23.64 -17.95
N ILE A 570 3.79 -23.44 -18.61
CA ILE A 570 2.46 -23.33 -17.98
C ILE A 570 1.51 -24.46 -18.41
N SER A 571 2.02 -25.43 -19.15
CA SER A 571 1.23 -26.52 -19.74
C SER A 571 0.59 -27.43 -18.68
N GLY A 572 1.23 -27.56 -17.53
CA GLY A 572 0.74 -28.36 -16.41
C GLY A 572 -0.25 -27.66 -15.50
N TRP A 573 -0.56 -26.38 -15.75
CA TRP A 573 -1.41 -25.59 -14.87
C TRP A 573 -2.86 -26.09 -14.92
N GLU A 574 -3.50 -26.23 -13.76
CA GLU A 574 -4.86 -26.77 -13.56
C GLU A 574 -5.94 -25.69 -13.39
N GLU A 575 -5.58 -24.42 -13.59
CA GLU A 575 -6.46 -23.27 -13.38
C GLU A 575 -6.31 -22.26 -14.52
N ASP A 576 -7.40 -21.54 -14.83
CA ASP A 576 -7.36 -20.42 -15.79
C ASP A 576 -6.36 -19.38 -15.28
N THR A 577 -5.50 -18.82 -16.12
CA THR A 577 -4.51 -17.81 -15.72
C THR A 577 -4.59 -16.54 -16.56
N ARG A 578 -4.00 -15.44 -16.09
CA ARG A 578 -4.00 -14.15 -16.78
C ARG A 578 -2.57 -13.70 -17.09
N ALA A 579 -2.32 -13.32 -18.33
CA ALA A 579 -1.06 -12.72 -18.76
C ALA A 579 -0.99 -11.21 -18.45
N GLU A 580 0.20 -10.63 -18.52
CA GLU A 580 0.46 -9.19 -18.31
C GLU A 580 -0.42 -8.30 -19.21
N ASN A 581 -0.68 -8.75 -20.44
CA ASN A 581 -1.50 -8.01 -21.40
C ASN A 581 -3.02 -8.24 -21.24
N GLY A 582 -3.44 -8.85 -20.13
CA GLY A 582 -4.83 -9.10 -19.80
C GLY A 582 -5.48 -10.27 -20.54
N ILE A 583 -4.73 -11.00 -21.38
CA ILE A 583 -5.19 -12.27 -21.98
C ILE A 583 -5.49 -13.27 -20.87
N ILE A 584 -6.63 -13.95 -20.96
CA ILE A 584 -6.97 -15.05 -20.07
C ILE A 584 -6.70 -16.35 -20.82
N ILE A 585 -5.89 -17.21 -20.23
CA ILE A 585 -5.53 -18.53 -20.73
C ILE A 585 -6.38 -19.52 -19.93
N TYR A 586 -7.20 -20.32 -20.59
CA TYR A 586 -8.05 -21.30 -19.91
C TYR A 586 -7.24 -22.53 -19.52
N ASP A 587 -7.54 -23.13 -18.36
CA ASP A 587 -6.89 -24.32 -17.76
C ASP A 587 -6.16 -25.16 -18.84
N PRO A 588 -4.85 -24.93 -19.04
CA PRO A 588 -4.12 -25.53 -20.14
C PRO A 588 -4.21 -27.05 -20.09
N ARG A 589 -4.08 -27.61 -18.88
CA ARG A 589 -4.06 -29.05 -18.69
C ARG A 589 -5.38 -29.72 -19.02
N ALA A 590 -6.52 -29.08 -18.78
CA ALA A 590 -7.82 -29.65 -19.14
C ALA A 590 -8.08 -29.69 -20.65
N HIS A 591 -7.38 -28.85 -21.43
CA HIS A 591 -7.67 -28.65 -22.85
C HIS A 591 -6.59 -29.27 -23.76
N LEU A 592 -5.34 -29.34 -23.32
CA LEU A 592 -4.25 -29.99 -24.06
C LEU A 592 -4.53 -31.46 -24.44
N PRO A 593 -5.09 -32.33 -23.58
CA PRO A 593 -5.49 -33.69 -23.97
C PRO A 593 -6.64 -33.77 -25.00
N GLY A 594 -7.33 -32.65 -25.23
CA GLY A 594 -8.33 -32.54 -26.28
C GLY A 594 -7.76 -32.07 -27.61
N ASP A 595 -6.44 -31.85 -27.69
CA ASP A 595 -5.73 -31.24 -28.82
C ASP A 595 -6.25 -29.86 -29.20
N TYR A 596 -6.71 -29.10 -28.20
CA TYR A 596 -7.12 -27.73 -28.38
C TYR A 596 -6.67 -26.84 -27.23
N PHE A 597 -6.57 -25.55 -27.53
CA PHE A 597 -6.10 -24.52 -26.63
C PHE A 597 -7.05 -23.32 -26.72
N GLU A 598 -7.53 -22.84 -25.57
CA GLU A 598 -8.47 -21.72 -25.50
C GLU A 598 -7.88 -20.53 -24.74
N PHE A 599 -8.09 -19.33 -25.30
CA PHE A 599 -7.67 -18.09 -24.67
C PHE A 599 -8.58 -16.93 -25.07
N TYR A 600 -8.66 -15.93 -24.19
CA TYR A 600 -9.55 -14.79 -24.37
C TYR A 600 -8.73 -13.50 -24.46
N ILE A 601 -8.97 -12.72 -25.52
CA ILE A 601 -8.33 -11.43 -25.73
C ILE A 601 -9.26 -10.30 -25.24
N PRO A 602 -8.77 -9.34 -24.43
CA PRO A 602 -9.55 -8.17 -24.01
C PRO A 602 -9.81 -7.21 -25.18
N GLY A 603 -10.94 -6.50 -25.17
CA GLY A 603 -11.26 -5.56 -26.27
C GLY A 603 -10.39 -4.30 -26.30
N ASN A 604 -10.17 -3.69 -25.13
CA ASN A 604 -9.51 -2.39 -25.00
C ASN A 604 -8.37 -2.46 -23.97
N GLU A 605 -7.73 -1.31 -23.70
CA GLU A 605 -6.72 -1.15 -22.66
C GLU A 605 -7.09 -1.87 -21.35
N TYR A 606 -6.17 -2.72 -20.88
CA TYR A 606 -6.31 -3.62 -19.74
C TYR A 606 -5.88 -2.96 -18.42
N ASN A 607 -6.41 -1.77 -18.16
CA ASN A 607 -6.15 -1.03 -16.95
C ASN A 607 -7.04 -1.48 -15.77
N PHE A 608 -6.57 -1.24 -14.57
CA PHE A 608 -7.34 -1.34 -13.34
C PHE A 608 -7.61 0.04 -12.77
N THR A 609 -8.84 0.25 -12.31
CA THR A 609 -9.18 1.43 -11.53
C THR A 609 -8.72 1.21 -10.09
N MET A 610 -7.73 1.98 -9.66
CA MET A 610 -7.21 2.00 -8.30
C MET A 610 -7.73 3.21 -7.54
N GLN A 611 -8.11 3.02 -6.29
CA GLN A 611 -8.62 4.08 -5.43
C GLN A 611 -7.82 4.20 -4.15
N VAL A 612 -7.31 5.40 -3.89
CA VAL A 612 -6.74 5.80 -2.61
C VAL A 612 -7.70 6.76 -1.93
N SER A 613 -8.17 6.44 -0.73
CA SER A 613 -9.13 7.29 -0.02
C SER A 613 -8.90 7.34 1.49
N LEU A 614 -9.29 8.46 2.10
CA LEU A 614 -9.19 8.68 3.55
C LEU A 614 -10.54 8.41 4.21
N ILE A 615 -10.54 7.68 5.32
CA ILE A 615 -11.79 7.17 5.94
C ILE A 615 -12.20 7.99 7.19
N ARG A 616 -11.53 9.12 7.48
CA ARG A 616 -11.70 9.92 8.72
C ARG A 616 -13.12 10.07 9.25
#